data_AF-A0A7Y1VGL0-F1
#
_entry.id   AF-A0A7Y1VGL0-F1
#
_cell.length_a   1.000
_cell.length_b   1.000
_cell.length_c   1.000
_cell.angle_alpha   90.00
_cell.angle_beta   90.00
_cell.angle_gamma   90.00
#
_symmetry.space_group_name_H-M   'P 1'
#
loop_
_entity.id
_entity.type
_entity.pdbx_description
1 polymer ?
#
loop_
_entity_poly.entity_id
_entity_poly.type
_entity_poly.pdbx_seq_one_letter_code
_entity_poly.pdbx_strand_id
1 'polypeptide(L)'
;MNELLTELEELMTLSPDGPSVVAIGGGHGLSQALVGIQRYASQISAVVTVADDGGSSGRLIDGLDILPPGDLRRCLLALSSEPTLLGELFDYRFGGSDVDGHSLGNLILAAMADIFGDFHTGLQIAGEALGALGTVLPVSLQALILEAEIDGQNVVGQALISRTRGTVQ
;
A
#
# COMPACT_ATOMS: atom_id res chain seq x y z
N MET A 1 -35.85 1.81 -2.48
CA MET A 1 -35.05 1.91 -1.24
C MET A 1 -34.41 0.57 -0.89
N ASN A 2 -35.14 -0.56 -0.94
CA ASN A 2 -34.52 -1.89 -0.77
C ASN A 2 -33.54 -2.29 -1.88
N GLU A 3 -33.86 -2.10 -3.17
CA GLU A 3 -32.92 -2.45 -4.27
C GLU A 3 -31.60 -1.68 -4.20
N LEU A 4 -31.65 -0.38 -3.91
CA LEU A 4 -30.46 0.47 -3.73
C LEU A 4 -29.61 0.05 -2.53
N LEU A 5 -30.23 -0.40 -1.44
CA LEU A 5 -29.52 -0.93 -0.27
C LEU A 5 -28.87 -2.28 -0.58
N THR A 6 -29.54 -3.13 -1.36
CA THR A 6 -28.99 -4.42 -1.79
C THR A 6 -27.85 -4.25 -2.79
N GLU A 7 -27.95 -3.33 -3.75
CA GLU A 7 -26.84 -2.97 -4.65
C GLU A 7 -25.64 -2.38 -3.88
N LEU A 8 -25.90 -1.58 -2.84
CA LEU A 8 -24.86 -1.07 -1.95
C LEU A 8 -24.23 -2.18 -1.11
N GLU A 9 -25.01 -3.11 -0.54
CA GLU A 9 -24.50 -4.27 0.20
C GLU A 9 -23.65 -5.21 -0.68
N GLU A 10 -24.05 -5.44 -1.94
CA GLU A 10 -23.26 -6.19 -2.93
C GLU A 10 -21.98 -5.46 -3.34
N LEU A 11 -21.97 -4.13 -3.34
CA LEU A 11 -20.75 -3.32 -3.56
C LEU A 11 -19.83 -3.26 -2.34
N MET A 12 -20.37 -3.50 -1.14
CA MET A 12 -19.66 -3.41 0.14
C MET A 12 -19.16 -4.76 0.67
N THR A 13 -19.43 -5.86 -0.03
CA THR A 13 -19.03 -7.21 0.38
C THR A 13 -18.40 -7.97 -0.78
N LEU A 14 -17.46 -8.86 -0.47
CA LEU A 14 -16.84 -9.73 -1.47
C LEU A 14 -17.84 -10.78 -1.97
N SER A 15 -17.66 -11.22 -3.23
CA SER A 15 -18.54 -12.21 -3.86
C SER A 15 -18.34 -13.59 -3.23
N PRO A 16 -19.30 -14.17 -2.49
CA PRO A 16 -19.09 -15.43 -1.76
C PRO A 16 -18.74 -16.62 -2.65
N ASP A 17 -19.25 -16.61 -3.89
CA ASP A 17 -19.01 -17.65 -4.91
C ASP A 17 -17.82 -17.34 -5.83
N GLY A 18 -17.13 -16.22 -5.58
CA GLY A 18 -15.96 -15.78 -6.33
C GLY A 18 -14.68 -16.61 -6.07
N PRO A 19 -13.63 -16.46 -6.89
CA PRO A 19 -12.33 -17.07 -6.59
C PRO A 19 -11.61 -16.34 -5.45
N SER A 20 -10.71 -17.06 -4.78
CA SER A 20 -9.68 -16.45 -3.93
C SER A 20 -8.57 -15.90 -4.82
N VAL A 21 -8.20 -14.64 -4.63
CA VAL A 21 -7.25 -13.91 -5.48
C VAL A 21 -6.06 -13.42 -4.67
N VAL A 22 -4.86 -13.78 -5.14
CA VAL A 22 -3.60 -13.19 -4.66
C VAL A 22 -3.07 -12.25 -5.73
N ALA A 23 -2.91 -10.98 -5.40
CA ALA A 23 -2.34 -9.96 -6.27
C ALA A 23 -0.96 -9.55 -5.76
N ILE A 24 0.06 -9.60 -6.61
CA ILE A 24 1.45 -9.32 -6.24
C ILE A 24 1.94 -8.12 -7.04
N GLY A 25 2.56 -7.14 -6.38
CA GLY A 25 3.13 -5.98 -7.08
C GLY A 25 3.34 -4.77 -6.17
N GLY A 26 3.09 -3.59 -6.73
CA GLY A 26 3.21 -2.30 -6.04
C GLY A 26 2.58 -1.16 -6.85
N GLY A 27 2.75 0.05 -6.37
CA GLY A 27 2.35 1.29 -7.01
C GLY A 27 0.85 1.42 -7.29
N HIS A 28 0.55 2.28 -8.26
CA HIS A 28 -0.82 2.57 -8.68
C HIS A 28 -1.46 1.42 -9.48
N GLY A 29 -0.65 0.62 -10.18
CA GLY A 29 -1.16 -0.51 -10.97
C GLY A 29 -1.84 -1.55 -10.09
N LEU A 30 -1.18 -1.95 -9.00
CA LEU A 30 -1.75 -2.89 -8.04
C LEU A 30 -3.00 -2.31 -7.37
N SER A 31 -2.97 -1.06 -6.91
CA SER A 31 -4.13 -0.45 -6.25
C SER A 31 -5.36 -0.39 -7.14
N GLN A 32 -5.20 -0.02 -8.42
CA GLN A 32 -6.31 0.00 -9.38
C GLN A 32 -6.82 -1.42 -9.69
N ALA A 33 -5.94 -2.41 -9.74
CA ALA A 33 -6.34 -3.80 -9.90
C ALA A 33 -7.17 -4.28 -8.70
N LEU A 34 -6.78 -3.94 -7.47
CA LEU A 34 -7.51 -4.32 -6.25
C LEU A 34 -8.93 -3.73 -6.22
N VAL A 35 -9.14 -2.51 -6.70
CA VAL A 35 -10.50 -1.92 -6.87
C VAL A 35 -11.35 -2.77 -7.81
N GLY A 36 -10.77 -3.27 -8.91
CA GLY A 36 -11.47 -4.16 -9.84
C GLY A 36 -11.71 -5.56 -9.27
N ILE A 37 -10.73 -6.12 -8.55
CA ILE A 37 -10.77 -7.49 -7.98
C ILE A 37 -11.90 -7.65 -6.98
N GLN A 38 -12.20 -6.63 -6.18
CA GLN A 38 -13.31 -6.63 -5.20
C GLN A 38 -14.67 -7.00 -5.81
N ARG A 39 -14.86 -6.75 -7.11
CA ARG A 39 -16.14 -7.03 -7.79
C ARG A 39 -16.41 -8.50 -8.06
N TYR A 40 -15.39 -9.36 -7.99
CA TYR A 40 -15.55 -10.77 -8.34
C TYR A 40 -14.89 -11.74 -7.38
N ALA A 41 -13.93 -11.29 -6.55
CA ALA A 41 -13.23 -12.18 -5.63
C ALA A 41 -14.08 -12.51 -4.39
N SER A 42 -13.89 -13.70 -3.85
CA SER A 42 -14.41 -14.10 -2.53
C SER A 42 -13.42 -13.79 -1.41
N GLN A 43 -12.13 -13.74 -1.74
CA GLN A 43 -11.05 -13.40 -0.83
C GLN A 43 -9.95 -12.68 -1.60
N ILE A 44 -9.31 -11.70 -0.96
CA ILE A 44 -8.22 -10.92 -1.56
C ILE A 44 -7.02 -10.90 -0.62
N SER A 45 -5.86 -11.25 -1.16
CA SER A 45 -4.56 -10.99 -0.53
C SER A 45 -3.67 -10.20 -1.47
N ALA A 46 -3.22 -9.02 -1.04
CA ALA A 46 -2.27 -8.20 -1.77
C ALA A 46 -0.87 -8.40 -1.16
N VAL A 47 0.08 -8.91 -1.93
CA VAL A 47 1.49 -9.00 -1.55
C VAL A 47 2.23 -7.84 -2.20
N VAL A 48 2.70 -6.91 -1.37
CA VAL A 48 3.15 -5.59 -1.81
C VAL A 48 4.66 -5.45 -1.61
N THR A 49 5.34 -4.95 -2.64
CA THR A 49 6.78 -4.62 -2.56
C THR A 49 7.06 -3.60 -1.46
N VAL A 50 8.21 -3.75 -0.82
CA VAL A 50 8.75 -2.82 0.20
C VAL A 50 10.16 -2.34 -0.19
N ALA A 51 10.48 -2.40 -1.48
CA ALA A 51 11.77 -1.99 -2.04
C ALA A 51 11.77 -0.55 -2.61
N ASP A 52 10.72 0.21 -2.34
CA ASP A 52 10.57 1.59 -2.80
C ASP A 52 11.42 2.52 -1.94
N ASP A 53 12.23 3.37 -2.58
CA ASP A 53 13.14 4.32 -1.90
C ASP A 53 12.41 5.55 -1.30
N GLY A 54 11.11 5.42 -1.03
CA GLY A 54 10.37 6.27 -0.09
C GLY A 54 9.91 7.66 -0.56
N GLY A 55 10.33 8.18 -1.72
CA GLY A 55 9.87 9.48 -2.22
C GLY A 55 9.97 10.60 -1.16
N SER A 56 8.92 11.41 -0.99
CA SER A 56 8.88 12.43 0.07
C SER A 56 8.83 11.84 1.48
N SER A 57 8.26 10.64 1.67
CA SER A 57 8.06 10.03 2.98
C SER A 57 9.29 9.32 3.54
N GLY A 58 10.24 8.91 2.67
CA GLY A 58 11.51 8.32 3.10
C GLY A 58 12.26 9.24 4.06
N ARG A 59 12.30 10.56 3.80
CA ARG A 59 13.09 11.52 4.58
C ARG A 59 12.72 11.64 6.07
N LEU A 60 11.43 11.58 6.41
CA LEU A 60 10.98 11.61 7.82
C LEU A 60 11.13 10.24 8.50
N ILE A 61 11.31 9.19 7.70
CA ILE A 61 11.32 7.79 8.11
C ILE A 61 12.74 7.21 8.10
N ASP A 62 13.73 7.86 7.49
CA ASP A 62 15.13 7.41 7.40
C ASP A 62 15.81 7.14 8.77
N GLY A 63 15.18 7.55 9.88
CA GLY A 63 15.60 7.24 11.25
C GLY A 63 14.75 6.20 12.00
N LEU A 64 13.66 5.73 11.40
CA LEU A 64 12.78 4.69 11.92
C LEU A 64 13.04 3.43 11.09
N ASP A 65 13.50 2.35 11.72
CA ASP A 65 13.79 1.06 11.06
C ASP A 65 12.48 0.36 10.65
N ILE A 66 11.74 0.97 9.73
CA ILE A 66 10.41 0.55 9.29
C ILE A 66 10.36 0.36 7.77
N LEU A 67 9.45 -0.50 7.32
CA LEU A 67 9.22 -0.75 5.91
C LEU A 67 8.64 0.48 5.21
N PRO A 68 9.02 0.77 3.95
CA PRO A 68 8.41 1.84 3.15
C PRO A 68 6.88 1.67 3.09
N PRO A 69 6.07 2.58 3.70
CA PRO A 69 4.64 2.35 3.88
C PRO A 69 3.79 2.71 2.65
N GLY A 70 4.37 3.39 1.65
CA GLY A 70 3.62 4.09 0.60
C GLY A 70 2.69 3.20 -0.24
N ASP A 71 3.21 2.09 -0.75
CA ASP A 71 2.44 1.16 -1.58
C ASP A 71 1.47 0.32 -0.77
N LEU A 72 1.86 -0.07 0.45
CA LEU A 72 1.01 -0.77 1.40
C LEU A 72 -0.21 0.07 1.79
N ARG A 73 0.02 1.34 2.15
CA ARG A 73 -1.02 2.34 2.41
C ARG A 73 -1.99 2.46 1.23
N ARG A 74 -1.47 2.54 0.01
CA ARG A 74 -2.30 2.66 -1.20
C ARG A 74 -3.16 1.41 -1.41
N CYS A 75 -2.63 0.22 -1.12
CA CYS A 75 -3.40 -1.02 -1.20
C CYS A 75 -4.49 -1.10 -0.13
N LEU A 76 -4.20 -0.65 1.11
CA LEU A 76 -5.21 -0.56 2.17
C LEU A 76 -6.38 0.35 1.75
N LEU A 77 -6.07 1.55 1.26
CA LEU A 77 -7.08 2.49 0.77
C LEU A 77 -7.88 1.93 -0.41
N ALA A 78 -7.23 1.23 -1.34
CA ALA A 78 -7.90 0.61 -2.47
C ALA A 78 -8.88 -0.50 -2.07
N LEU A 79 -8.60 -1.20 -0.96
CA LEU A 79 -9.46 -2.26 -0.41
C LEU A 79 -10.48 -1.75 0.61
N SER A 80 -10.45 -0.46 0.94
CA SER A 80 -11.43 0.14 1.86
C SER A 80 -12.74 0.35 1.10
N SER A 81 -13.83 -0.23 1.59
CA SER A 81 -15.11 -0.29 0.87
C SER A 81 -15.86 1.04 0.80
N GLU A 82 -15.58 1.98 1.71
CA GLU A 82 -16.31 3.24 1.82
C GLU A 82 -15.39 4.45 2.06
N PRO A 83 -15.75 5.64 1.56
CA PRO A 83 -15.13 6.90 1.98
C PRO A 83 -15.41 7.13 3.48
N THR A 84 -14.36 7.05 4.30
CA THR A 84 -14.43 7.36 5.73
C THR A 84 -13.51 8.52 6.06
N LEU A 85 -13.79 9.24 7.15
CA LEU A 85 -12.86 10.27 7.66
C LEU A 85 -11.45 9.69 7.86
N LEU A 86 -11.35 8.44 8.35
CA LEU A 86 -10.06 7.78 8.51
C LEU A 86 -9.39 7.51 7.16
N GLY A 87 -10.14 7.08 6.15
CA GLY A 87 -9.66 6.92 4.78
C GLY A 87 -9.15 8.24 4.20
N GLU A 88 -9.86 9.35 4.40
CA GLU A 88 -9.42 10.69 3.98
C GLU A 88 -8.13 11.11 4.69
N LEU A 89 -7.99 10.84 6.00
CA LEU A 89 -6.76 11.09 6.75
C LEU A 89 -5.60 10.21 6.26
N PHE A 90 -5.86 8.96 5.89
CA PHE A 90 -4.85 8.08 5.32
C PHE A 90 -4.41 8.53 3.93
N ASP A 91 -5.32 9.04 3.10
CA ASP A 91 -4.99 9.55 1.76
C ASP A 91 -4.34 10.95 1.79
N TYR A 92 -4.61 11.73 2.85
CA TYR A 92 -4.14 13.10 2.99
C TYR A 92 -2.63 13.24 2.80
N ARG A 93 -2.27 14.26 2.01
CA ARG A 93 -0.89 14.69 1.77
C ARG A 93 -0.73 16.13 2.19
N PHE A 94 0.26 16.39 3.04
CA PHE A 94 0.60 17.74 3.46
C PHE A 94 1.09 18.58 2.27
N GLY A 95 0.70 19.85 2.25
CA GLY A 95 1.20 20.85 1.32
C GLY A 95 1.87 22.00 2.06
N GLY A 96 3.04 22.44 1.57
CA GLY A 96 3.87 23.49 2.18
C GLY A 96 4.54 23.07 3.50
N SER A 97 5.43 23.94 4.02
CA SER A 97 6.18 23.78 5.29
C SER A 97 7.20 22.62 5.33
N ASP A 98 7.70 22.27 6.53
CA ASP A 98 8.72 21.25 6.75
C ASP A 98 8.21 19.81 6.50
N VAL A 99 6.89 19.60 6.55
CA VAL A 99 6.24 18.31 6.25
C VAL A 99 5.72 18.21 4.81
N ASP A 100 6.09 19.14 3.94
CA ASP A 100 5.59 19.21 2.57
C ASP A 100 5.76 17.87 1.82
N GLY A 101 4.68 17.46 1.15
CA GLY A 101 4.61 16.24 0.37
C GLY A 101 4.50 14.94 1.17
N HIS A 102 4.56 14.96 2.50
CA HIS A 102 4.38 13.74 3.31
C HIS A 102 2.93 13.28 3.31
N SER A 103 2.74 11.96 3.34
CA SER A 103 1.40 11.39 3.56
C SER A 103 1.16 11.22 5.06
N LEU A 104 0.02 11.68 5.56
CA LEU A 104 -0.38 11.44 6.94
C LEU A 104 -0.58 9.93 7.20
N GLY A 105 -1.18 9.19 6.28
CA GLY A 105 -1.30 7.73 6.39
C GLY A 105 0.05 7.00 6.51
N ASN A 106 1.10 7.48 5.82
CA ASN A 106 2.44 6.91 6.00
C ASN A 106 2.98 7.13 7.42
N LEU A 107 2.74 8.31 8.00
CA LEU A 107 3.14 8.63 9.38
C LEU A 107 2.31 7.83 10.40
N ILE A 108 1.03 7.60 10.14
CA ILE A 108 0.18 6.75 10.98
C ILE A 108 0.72 5.32 10.97
N LEU A 109 1.02 4.75 9.80
CA LEU A 109 1.59 3.40 9.71
C LEU A 109 2.95 3.29 10.41
N ALA A 110 3.80 4.31 10.28
CA ALA A 110 5.06 4.39 11.01
C ALA A 110 4.84 4.39 12.53
N ALA A 111 3.92 5.21 13.04
CA ALA A 111 3.58 5.27 14.45
C ALA A 111 2.96 3.96 14.96
N MET A 112 2.14 3.29 14.15
CA MET A 112 1.57 1.99 14.51
C MET A 112 2.65 0.91 14.62
N ALA A 113 3.61 0.88 13.69
CA ALA A 113 4.74 -0.04 13.77
C ALA A 113 5.56 0.17 15.05
N ASP A 114 5.80 1.43 15.45
CA ASP A 114 6.51 1.78 16.69
C ASP A 114 5.70 1.39 17.95
N ILE A 115 4.40 1.70 17.99
CA ILE A 115 3.51 1.40 19.13
C ILE A 115 3.36 -0.11 19.34
N PHE A 116 3.20 -0.89 18.27
CA PHE A 116 2.95 -2.33 18.35
C PHE A 116 4.23 -3.16 18.30
N GLY A 117 5.39 -2.55 18.03
CA GLY A 117 6.70 -3.19 18.05
C GLY A 117 7.05 -4.00 16.80
N ASP A 118 6.11 -4.17 15.87
CA ASP A 118 6.38 -4.72 14.54
C ASP A 118 5.44 -4.12 13.48
N PHE A 119 5.98 -3.95 12.27
CA PHE A 119 5.28 -3.32 11.18
C PHE A 119 4.09 -4.14 10.66
N HIS A 120 4.20 -5.48 10.69
CA HIS A 120 3.15 -6.37 10.19
C HIS A 120 1.87 -6.25 11.03
N THR A 121 1.99 -6.26 12.36
CA THR A 121 0.88 -6.05 13.29
C THR A 121 0.26 -4.66 13.10
N GLY A 122 1.09 -3.61 12.99
CA GLY A 122 0.60 -2.26 12.72
C GLY A 122 -0.18 -2.15 11.41
N LEU A 123 0.28 -2.82 10.35
CA LEU A 123 -0.40 -2.87 9.06
C LEU A 123 -1.75 -3.60 9.13
N GLN A 124 -1.79 -4.74 9.84
CA GLN A 124 -3.02 -5.51 10.00
C GLN A 124 -4.10 -4.71 10.74
N ILE A 125 -3.75 -4.08 11.86
CA ILE A 125 -4.66 -3.24 12.64
C ILE A 125 -5.13 -2.03 11.81
N ALA A 126 -4.24 -1.44 10.99
CA ALA A 126 -4.62 -0.34 10.11
C ALA A 126 -5.65 -0.77 9.06
N GLY A 127 -5.50 -1.96 8.48
CA GLY A 127 -6.47 -2.52 7.54
C GLY A 127 -7.83 -2.79 8.18
N GLU A 128 -7.85 -3.34 9.39
CA GLU A 128 -9.09 -3.53 10.16
C GLU A 128 -9.77 -2.18 10.45
N ALA A 129 -9.02 -1.16 10.89
CA ALA A 129 -9.55 0.17 11.19
C ALA A 129 -10.12 0.89 9.96
N LEU A 130 -9.53 0.65 8.78
CA LEU A 130 -9.98 1.20 7.50
C LEU A 130 -11.15 0.42 6.87
N GLY A 131 -11.54 -0.73 7.44
CA GLY A 131 -12.56 -1.59 6.85
C GLY A 131 -12.12 -2.21 5.53
N ALA A 132 -10.83 -2.58 5.41
CA ALA A 132 -10.32 -3.21 4.20
C ALA A 132 -10.95 -4.58 3.98
N LEU A 133 -11.53 -4.81 2.80
CA LEU A 133 -12.18 -6.08 2.41
C LEU A 133 -11.19 -7.21 2.10
N GLY A 134 -9.88 -6.99 2.25
CA GLY A 134 -8.84 -7.97 1.96
C GLY A 134 -7.60 -7.76 2.83
N THR A 135 -6.68 -8.72 2.77
CA THR A 135 -5.41 -8.65 3.53
C THR A 135 -4.33 -7.99 2.68
N VAL A 136 -3.58 -7.06 3.27
CA VAL A 136 -2.38 -6.47 2.66
C VAL A 136 -1.16 -6.96 3.43
N LEU A 137 -0.20 -7.54 2.72
CA LEU A 137 1.02 -8.12 3.28
C LEU A 137 2.24 -7.51 2.60
N PRO A 138 3.30 -7.16 3.35
CA PRO A 138 4.57 -6.81 2.74
C PRO A 138 5.23 -8.09 2.17
N VAL A 139 5.94 -7.96 1.05
CA VAL A 139 6.70 -9.08 0.45
C VAL A 139 7.86 -9.56 1.34
N SER A 140 8.29 -8.72 2.29
CA SER A 140 9.36 -8.98 3.25
C SER A 140 9.08 -8.27 4.56
N LEU A 141 9.48 -8.85 5.69
CA LEU A 141 9.46 -8.21 7.01
C LEU A 141 10.67 -7.31 7.27
N GLN A 142 11.62 -7.26 6.31
CA GLN A 142 12.81 -6.43 6.34
C GLN A 142 12.81 -5.49 5.14
N ALA A 143 13.37 -4.30 5.33
CA ALA A 143 13.55 -3.33 4.25
C ALA A 143 14.41 -3.95 3.13
N LEU A 144 14.00 -3.72 1.89
CA LEU A 144 14.67 -4.23 0.71
C LEU A 144 15.28 -3.07 -0.08
N ILE A 145 16.44 -3.32 -0.68
CA ILE A 145 17.05 -2.39 -1.63
C ILE A 145 17.00 -3.07 -3.00
N LEU A 146 16.40 -2.41 -3.98
CA LEU A 146 16.35 -2.93 -5.35
C LEU A 146 17.69 -2.70 -6.05
N GLU A 147 18.21 -3.72 -6.71
CA GLU A 147 19.41 -3.63 -7.55
C GLU A 147 19.08 -4.11 -8.97
N ALA A 148 19.71 -3.50 -9.98
CA ALA A 148 19.59 -3.91 -11.36
C ALA A 148 20.93 -3.75 -12.08
N GLU A 149 21.26 -4.69 -12.97
CA GLU A 149 22.33 -4.52 -13.95
C GLU A 149 21.76 -3.81 -15.18
N ILE A 150 22.34 -2.67 -15.56
CA ILE A 150 21.92 -1.86 -16.71
C ILE A 150 23.13 -1.59 -17.60
N ASP A 151 23.11 -2.12 -18.81
CA ASP A 151 24.21 -2.08 -19.78
C ASP A 151 25.57 -2.49 -19.16
N GLY A 152 25.56 -3.45 -18.23
CA GLY A 152 26.75 -3.97 -17.54
C GLY A 152 27.17 -3.17 -16.30
N GLN A 153 26.38 -2.19 -15.86
CA GLN A 153 26.60 -1.42 -14.64
C GLN A 153 25.61 -1.83 -13.56
N ASN A 154 26.08 -2.09 -12.33
CA ASN A 154 25.18 -2.28 -11.20
C ASN A 154 24.61 -0.93 -10.75
N VAL A 155 23.29 -0.84 -10.66
CA VAL A 155 22.52 0.33 -10.24
C VAL A 155 21.68 -0.06 -9.03
N VAL A 156 21.84 0.68 -7.93
CA VAL A 156 21.23 0.40 -6.63
C VAL A 156 20.18 1.48 -6.30
N GLY A 157 19.00 1.06 -5.87
CA GLY A 157 17.85 1.90 -5.51
C GLY A 157 16.81 1.98 -6.63
N GLN A 158 15.53 1.74 -6.28
CA GLN A 158 14.39 1.76 -7.19
C GLN A 158 14.29 3.09 -7.97
N ALA A 159 14.47 4.22 -7.30
CA ALA A 159 14.33 5.52 -7.90
C ALA A 159 15.44 5.78 -8.93
N LEU A 160 16.66 5.33 -8.63
CA LEU A 160 17.79 5.46 -9.55
C LEU A 160 17.61 4.54 -10.75
N ILE A 161 17.27 3.28 -10.53
CA ILE A 161 16.97 2.30 -11.60
C ILE A 161 15.92 2.87 -12.57
N SER A 162 14.84 3.47 -12.07
CA SER A 162 13.78 4.03 -12.92
C SER A 162 14.21 5.20 -13.82
N ARG A 163 15.29 5.90 -13.46
CA ARG A 163 15.80 7.08 -14.16
C ARG A 163 17.00 6.77 -15.05
N THR A 164 17.68 5.66 -14.81
CA THR A 164 18.82 5.22 -15.60
C THR A 164 18.35 4.73 -16.97
N ARG A 165 19.01 5.20 -18.03
CA ARG A 165 18.76 4.73 -19.39
C ARG A 165 19.65 3.52 -19.68
N GLY A 166 19.09 2.51 -20.36
CA GLY A 166 19.79 1.32 -20.79
C GLY A 166 18.85 0.12 -20.80
N THR A 167 19.40 -1.07 -21.02
CA THR A 167 18.64 -2.32 -20.94
C THR A 167 18.93 -2.99 -19.60
N VAL A 168 17.88 -3.31 -18.85
CA VAL A 168 18.00 -4.17 -17.66
C VAL A 168 18.33 -5.58 -18.14
N GLN A 169 19.38 -6.17 -17.58
CA GLN A 169 19.88 -7.51 -17.91
C GLN A 169 19.39 -8.58 -16.93
#